data_AF-A0A519T3M5-F1
#
_entry.id   AF-A0A519T3M5-F1
#
_cell.length_a   1.000
_cell.length_b   1.000
_cell.length_c   1.000
_cell.angle_alpha   90.00
_cell.angle_beta   90.00
_cell.angle_gamma   90.00
#
_symmetry.space_group_name_H-M   'P 1'
#
loop_
_entity.id
_entity.type
_entity.pdbx_description
1 polymer ?
#
loop_
_entity_poly.entity_id
_entity_poly.type
_entity_poly.pdbx_seq_one_letter_code
_entity_poly.pdbx_strand_id
1 'polypeptide(L)'
;MKSSCITLIRAGLVLLLSTFIFRAAAQEDRGYQVYQFPANLIPRIDGKTDDWATFPAQYAVGTDQLHDDSGHYPRPDTTNLKVSVKVAWVKGLNRLYFLYEAYDNYWDFTRPDLHNDTFEVV
;
A
#
# COMPACT_ATOMS: atom_id res chain seq x y z
N MET A 1 -46.98 -16.31 30.77
CA MET A 1 -46.60 -16.71 29.39
C MET A 1 -46.24 -15.54 28.46
N LYS A 2 -46.93 -14.38 28.48
CA LYS A 2 -46.63 -13.26 27.55
C LYS A 2 -45.29 -12.53 27.82
N SER A 3 -44.86 -12.42 29.09
CA SER A 3 -43.63 -11.72 29.48
C SER A 3 -42.34 -12.43 29.02
N SER A 4 -42.29 -13.77 29.08
CA SER A 4 -41.12 -14.56 28.66
C SER A 4 -40.83 -14.46 27.16
N CYS A 5 -41.89 -14.37 26.34
CA CYS A 5 -41.78 -14.23 24.89
C CYS A 5 -41.14 -12.89 24.49
N ILE A 6 -41.45 -11.80 25.20
CA ILE A 6 -40.89 -10.47 24.95
C ILE A 6 -39.40 -10.41 25.34
N THR A 7 -39.01 -11.09 26.43
CA THR A 7 -37.60 -11.20 26.85
C THR A 7 -36.76 -12.00 25.86
N LEU A 8 -37.30 -13.10 25.32
CA LEU A 8 -36.67 -13.91 24.27
C LEU A 8 -36.48 -13.13 22.96
N ILE A 9 -37.47 -12.33 22.56
CA ILE A 9 -37.38 -11.47 21.36
C ILE A 9 -36.31 -10.37 21.54
N ARG A 10 -36.24 -9.74 22.73
CA ARG A 10 -35.22 -8.72 23.04
C ARG A 10 -33.80 -9.29 23.10
N ALA A 11 -33.62 -10.48 23.67
CA ALA A 11 -32.32 -11.16 23.71
C ALA A 11 -31.85 -11.58 22.30
N GLY A 12 -32.78 -12.06 21.45
CA GLY A 12 -32.49 -12.38 20.05
C GLY A 12 -32.09 -11.16 19.22
N LEU A 13 -32.71 -10.00 19.47
CA LEU A 13 -32.39 -8.75 18.77
C LEU A 13 -31.00 -8.21 19.15
N VAL A 14 -30.59 -8.30 20.43
CA VAL A 14 -29.24 -7.91 20.88
C VAL A 14 -28.16 -8.85 20.32
N LEU A 15 -28.46 -10.15 20.18
CA LEU A 15 -27.56 -11.12 19.54
C LEU A 15 -27.45 -10.91 18.01
N LEU A 16 -28.53 -10.48 17.35
CA LEU A 16 -28.50 -10.14 15.92
C LEU A 16 -27.80 -8.81 15.62
N LEU A 17 -27.79 -7.85 16.55
CA LEU A 17 -27.06 -6.58 16.37
C LEU A 17 -25.55 -6.70 16.68
N SER A 18 -25.10 -7.76 17.36
CA SER A 18 -23.68 -7.96 17.70
C SER A 18 -22.88 -8.68 16.61
N THR A 19 -23.53 -9.26 15.60
CA THR A 19 -22.88 -9.97 14.49
C THR A 19 -22.40 -9.07 13.35
N PHE A 20 -22.61 -7.75 13.42
CA PHE A 20 -22.28 -6.81 12.33
C PHE A 20 -20.91 -6.13 12.43
N ILE A 21 -20.04 -6.53 13.37
CA ILE A 21 -18.67 -6.00 13.47
C ILE A 21 -17.65 -7.04 13.01
N PHE A 22 -17.86 -7.63 11.83
CA PHE A 22 -16.76 -8.29 11.13
C PHE A 22 -16.01 -7.22 10.35
N ARG A 23 -15.01 -6.61 10.99
CA ARG A 23 -13.98 -5.86 10.24
C ARG A 23 -13.22 -6.88 9.40
N ALA A 24 -13.18 -6.69 8.09
CA ALA A 24 -12.36 -7.49 7.20
C ALA A 24 -10.89 -7.32 7.60
N ALA A 25 -10.32 -8.31 8.28
CA ALA A 25 -8.95 -8.29 8.78
C ALA A 25 -7.88 -8.45 7.67
N ALA A 26 -8.30 -8.58 6.41
CA ALA A 26 -7.41 -8.81 5.29
C ALA A 26 -6.75 -7.52 4.76
N GLN A 27 -7.35 -6.34 5.01
CA GLN A 27 -6.82 -5.09 4.47
C GLN A 27 -6.09 -4.32 5.56
N GLU A 28 -4.83 -3.97 5.29
CA GLU A 28 -4.07 -3.09 6.17
C GLU A 28 -4.69 -1.69 6.15
N ASP A 29 -5.07 -1.17 7.32
CA ASP A 29 -5.69 0.16 7.48
C ASP A 29 -4.68 1.33 7.35
N ARG A 30 -3.41 1.04 7.01
CA ARG A 30 -2.35 2.04 6.90
C ARG A 30 -2.58 2.91 5.67
N GLY A 31 -2.75 4.22 5.90
CA GLY A 31 -2.77 5.21 4.83
C GLY A 31 -1.38 5.76 4.52
N TYR A 32 -1.08 5.95 3.24
CA TYR A 32 0.15 6.62 2.78
C TYR A 32 -0.16 8.03 2.30
N GLN A 33 0.80 8.95 2.51
CA GLN A 33 0.66 10.32 2.04
C GLN A 33 1.05 10.40 0.56
N VAL A 34 0.28 11.15 -0.23
CA VAL A 34 0.59 11.42 -1.64
C VAL A 34 0.94 12.91 -1.80
N TYR A 35 2.12 13.18 -2.33
CA TYR A 35 2.62 14.54 -2.49
C TYR A 35 1.96 15.24 -3.70
N GLN A 36 1.67 16.54 -3.58
CA GLN A 36 1.17 17.32 -4.71
C GLN A 36 2.30 18.17 -5.30
N PHE A 37 2.75 17.86 -6.52
CA PHE A 37 3.65 18.73 -7.26
C PHE A 37 2.91 19.99 -7.74
N PRO A 38 3.59 21.15 -7.82
CA PRO A 38 3.05 22.31 -8.49
C PRO A 38 3.01 22.08 -10.01
N ALA A 39 2.06 22.74 -10.69
CA ALA A 39 1.78 22.49 -12.11
C ALA A 39 2.94 22.82 -13.07
N ASN A 40 3.92 23.61 -12.62
CA ASN A 40 5.13 23.94 -13.38
C ASN A 40 6.32 23.00 -13.10
N LEU A 41 6.17 22.00 -12.21
CA LEU A 41 7.18 20.99 -11.88
C LEU A 41 6.58 19.59 -12.07
N ILE A 42 5.99 19.35 -13.24
CA ILE A 42 5.45 18.02 -13.59
C ILE A 42 6.64 17.06 -13.77
N PRO A 43 6.70 15.94 -13.02
CA PRO A 43 7.76 14.96 -13.18
C PRO A 43 7.74 14.32 -14.57
N ARG A 44 8.92 14.08 -15.14
CA ARG A 44 9.10 13.38 -16.41
C ARG A 44 9.17 11.87 -16.22
N ILE A 45 8.73 11.13 -17.24
CA ILE A 45 8.80 9.66 -17.29
C ILE A 45 10.01 9.27 -18.15
N ASP A 46 11.21 9.48 -17.61
CA ASP A 46 12.48 9.24 -18.31
C ASP A 46 13.50 8.43 -17.47
N GLY A 47 13.08 7.93 -16.31
CA GLY A 47 13.92 7.16 -15.39
C GLY A 47 14.91 7.98 -14.57
N LYS A 48 14.91 9.32 -14.71
CA LYS A 48 15.78 10.20 -13.91
C LYS A 48 15.06 10.69 -12.66
N THR A 49 15.85 10.96 -11.61
CA THR A 49 15.33 11.35 -10.30
C THR A 49 15.39 12.85 -10.04
N ASP A 50 15.92 13.65 -10.97
CA ASP A 50 16.18 15.08 -10.79
C ASP A 50 14.92 15.86 -10.37
N ASP A 51 13.77 15.56 -11.00
CA ASP A 51 12.48 16.20 -10.71
C ASP A 51 11.96 15.90 -9.29
N TRP A 52 12.55 14.91 -8.61
CA TRP A 52 12.20 14.44 -7.27
C TRP A 52 13.24 14.81 -6.20
N ALA A 53 14.28 15.58 -6.55
CA ALA A 53 15.40 15.88 -5.64
C ALA A 53 14.97 16.61 -4.35
N THR A 54 13.92 17.43 -4.41
CA THR A 54 13.36 18.16 -3.26
C THR A 54 12.16 17.46 -2.62
N PHE A 55 11.89 16.21 -2.97
CA PHE A 55 10.74 15.46 -2.46
C PHE A 55 10.90 15.21 -0.94
N PRO A 56 9.93 15.58 -0.09
CA PRO A 56 10.13 15.47 1.35
C PRO A 56 10.15 14.00 1.80
N ALA A 57 11.15 13.64 2.62
CA ALA A 57 11.42 12.27 3.02
C ALA A 57 10.23 11.57 3.71
N GLN A 58 9.36 12.32 4.41
CA GLN A 58 8.18 11.81 5.10
C GLN A 58 7.10 11.21 4.16
N TYR A 59 7.16 11.49 2.85
CA TYR A 59 6.25 10.92 1.85
C TYR A 59 6.83 9.65 1.20
N ALA A 60 8.07 9.26 1.52
CA ALA A 60 8.67 8.05 0.99
C ALA A 60 8.21 6.83 1.78
N VAL A 61 7.81 5.78 1.06
CA VAL A 61 7.52 4.46 1.61
C VAL A 61 8.75 3.59 1.40
N GLY A 62 9.42 3.25 2.50
CA GLY A 62 10.66 2.47 2.50
C GLY A 62 10.43 0.97 2.65
N THR A 63 11.52 0.22 2.53
CA THR A 63 11.54 -1.25 2.71
C THR A 63 11.06 -1.68 4.10
N ASP A 64 11.31 -0.85 5.10
CA ASP A 64 10.86 -1.04 6.49
C ASP A 64 9.33 -1.04 6.65
N GLN A 65 8.61 -0.56 5.63
CA GLN A 65 7.16 -0.51 5.59
C GLN A 65 6.56 -1.62 4.73
N LEU A 66 7.37 -2.44 4.05
CA LEU A 66 6.92 -3.55 3.22
C LEU A 66 6.68 -4.81 4.04
N HIS A 67 5.80 -5.67 3.51
CA HIS A 67 5.46 -6.97 4.07
C HIS A 67 5.94 -8.08 3.12
N ASP A 68 6.62 -9.09 3.67
CA ASP A 68 6.93 -10.33 2.94
C ASP A 68 5.71 -11.25 3.03
N ASP A 69 5.00 -11.40 1.92
CA ASP A 69 3.80 -12.24 1.82
C ASP A 69 4.13 -13.73 1.57
N SER A 70 5.38 -14.06 1.23
CA SER A 70 5.86 -15.45 1.11
C SER A 70 6.05 -16.12 2.48
N GLY A 71 6.23 -15.31 3.53
CA GLY A 71 6.49 -15.78 4.90
C GLY A 71 7.86 -16.43 5.08
N HIS A 72 8.78 -16.29 4.12
CA HIS A 72 10.11 -16.89 4.18
C HIS A 72 11.05 -16.15 5.12
N TYR A 73 10.88 -14.84 5.27
CA TYR A 73 11.79 -14.01 6.05
C TYR A 73 11.09 -13.39 7.27
N PRO A 74 11.71 -13.42 8.47
CA PRO A 74 11.11 -12.87 9.67
C PRO A 74 11.08 -11.33 9.69
N ARG A 75 11.89 -10.69 8.84
CA ARG A 75 11.97 -9.23 8.69
C ARG A 75 12.65 -8.87 7.36
N PRO A 76 12.42 -7.66 6.81
CA PRO A 76 13.12 -7.21 5.61
C PRO A 76 14.64 -7.12 5.81
N ASP A 77 15.41 -7.47 4.78
CA ASP A 77 16.86 -7.35 4.71
C ASP A 77 17.26 -6.43 3.54
N THR A 78 17.71 -5.22 3.86
CA THR A 78 18.07 -4.20 2.87
C THR A 78 19.38 -4.49 2.12
N THR A 79 20.12 -5.54 2.50
CA THR A 79 21.27 -6.03 1.72
C THR A 79 20.84 -6.99 0.62
N ASN A 80 19.63 -7.56 0.74
CA ASN A 80 18.98 -8.36 -0.27
C ASN A 80 18.15 -7.47 -1.21
N LEU A 81 17.07 -6.89 -0.68
CA LEU A 81 16.16 -6.00 -1.41
C LEU A 81 16.01 -4.68 -0.65
N LYS A 82 16.25 -3.56 -1.34
CA LYS A 82 16.03 -2.21 -0.81
C LYS A 82 15.19 -1.39 -1.79
N VAL A 83 13.99 -1.08 -1.36
CA VAL A 83 12.99 -0.30 -2.09
C VAL A 83 12.71 1.04 -1.41
N SER A 84 12.49 2.06 -2.23
CA SER A 84 11.88 3.34 -1.86
C SER A 84 10.83 3.72 -2.91
N VAL A 85 9.58 3.92 -2.47
CA VAL A 85 8.48 4.37 -3.33
C VAL A 85 8.06 5.77 -2.95
N LYS A 86 7.94 6.64 -3.94
CA LYS A 86 7.39 7.99 -3.79
C LYS A 86 6.21 8.14 -4.75
N VAL A 87 5.09 8.65 -4.23
CA VAL A 87 3.86 8.83 -5.03
C VAL A 87 3.46 10.29 -5.02
N ALA A 88 3.13 10.81 -6.19
CA ALA A 88 2.72 12.19 -6.35
C ALA A 88 1.60 12.38 -7.37
N TRP A 89 0.97 13.55 -7.32
CA TRP A 89 -0.01 13.99 -8.30
C TRP A 89 0.19 15.47 -8.62
N VAL A 90 -0.47 15.96 -9.67
CA VAL A 90 -0.43 17.36 -10.08
C VAL A 90 -1.85 17.90 -10.19
N LYS A 91 -2.12 19.04 -9.57
CA LYS A 91 -3.44 19.68 -9.64
C LYS A 91 -3.80 20.02 -11.09
N GLY A 92 -5.01 19.62 -11.48
CA GLY A 92 -5.52 19.81 -12.84
C GLY A 92 -5.11 18.71 -13.83
N LEU A 93 -4.40 17.67 -13.37
CA LEU A 93 -4.09 16.48 -14.17
C LEU A 93 -4.75 15.25 -13.55
N ASN A 94 -5.30 14.38 -14.39
CA ASN A 94 -5.81 13.08 -13.97
C ASN A 94 -4.70 12.02 -14.03
N ARG A 95 -3.62 12.22 -13.26
CA ARG A 95 -2.43 11.37 -13.26
C ARG A 95 -1.80 11.26 -11.87
N LEU A 96 -1.47 10.02 -11.50
CA LEU A 96 -0.51 9.72 -10.44
C LEU A 96 0.87 9.44 -11.07
N TYR A 97 1.91 9.84 -10.35
CA TYR A 97 3.30 9.63 -10.69
C TYR A 97 3.94 8.79 -9.60
N PHE A 98 4.66 7.75 -10.01
CA PHE A 98 5.36 6.85 -9.12
C PHE A 98 6.85 6.94 -9.44
N LEU A 99 7.67 7.21 -8.43
CA LEU A 99 9.10 6.95 -8.49
C LEU A 99 9.37 5.73 -7.62
N TYR A 100 9.68 4.62 -8.28
CA TYR A 100 10.11 3.36 -7.66
C TYR A 100 11.62 3.23 -7.83
N GLU A 101 12.34 3.32 -6.72
CA GLU A 101 13.79 3.12 -6.66
C GLU A 101 14.05 1.81 -5.94
N ALA A 102 14.77 0.89 -6.60
CA ALA A 102 15.07 -0.42 -6.04
C ALA A 102 16.53 -0.79 -6.27
N TYR A 103 17.11 -1.40 -5.24
CA TYR A 103 18.30 -2.23 -5.32
C TYR A 103 17.88 -3.65 -4.98
N ASP A 104 18.32 -4.59 -5.81
CA ASP A 104 18.27 -6.01 -5.52
C ASP A 104 19.67 -6.58 -5.76
N ASN A 105 20.08 -7.53 -4.92
CA ASN A 105 21.33 -8.26 -5.11
C ASN A 105 21.23 -9.31 -6.24
N TYR A 106 20.03 -9.60 -6.71
CA TYR A 106 19.74 -10.49 -7.82
C TYR A 106 18.54 -9.99 -8.62
N TRP A 107 18.66 -10.00 -9.94
CA TRP A 107 17.59 -9.58 -10.84
C TRP A 107 17.29 -10.70 -11.84
N ASP A 108 16.04 -11.17 -11.90
CA ASP A 108 15.58 -12.15 -12.88
C ASP A 108 14.61 -11.51 -13.89
N PHE A 109 15.08 -11.48 -15.14
CA PHE A 109 14.31 -11.05 -16.31
C PHE A 109 14.38 -12.07 -17.44
N THR A 110 14.76 -13.31 -17.13
CA THR A 110 15.13 -14.31 -18.15
C THR A 110 13.93 -14.96 -18.82
N ARG A 111 12.74 -14.84 -18.23
CA ARG A 111 11.52 -15.52 -18.67
C ARG A 111 10.45 -14.53 -19.12
N PRO A 112 9.59 -14.90 -20.08
CA PRO A 112 8.51 -14.02 -20.54
C PRO A 112 7.23 -14.12 -19.68
N ASP A 113 7.21 -14.94 -18.63
CA ASP A 113 6.06 -15.07 -17.71
C ASP A 113 6.17 -14.14 -16.49
N LEU A 114 5.21 -14.24 -15.56
CA LEU A 114 5.12 -13.37 -14.36
C LEU A 114 6.14 -13.73 -13.27
N HIS A 115 7.22 -14.42 -13.62
CA HIS A 115 8.27 -14.77 -12.65
C HIS A 115 9.21 -13.59 -12.34
N ASN A 116 9.30 -12.62 -13.24
CA ASN A 116 10.31 -11.56 -13.19
C ASN A 116 10.08 -10.58 -12.03
N ASP A 117 11.16 -9.95 -11.60
CA ASP A 117 11.09 -8.87 -10.62
C ASP A 117 10.27 -7.70 -11.15
N THR A 118 9.13 -7.44 -10.50
CA THR A 118 8.12 -6.49 -10.98
C THR A 118 7.65 -5.59 -9.86
N PHE A 119 7.44 -4.31 -10.17
CA PHE A 119 6.69 -3.39 -9.31
C PHE A 119 5.27 -3.24 -9.87
N GLU A 120 4.29 -3.70 -9.11
CA GLU A 120 2.88 -3.70 -9.52
C GLU A 120 2.08 -2.60 -8.81
N VAL A 121 1.12 -2.03 -9.54
CA VAL A 121 0.13 -1.10 -9.00
C VAL A 121 -1.25 -1.68 -9.35
N VAL A 122 -2.04 -2.02 -8.33
CA VAL A 122 -3.32 -2.75 -8.44
C VAL A 122 -4.53 -1.91 -8.06
#